data_AF-A0A3S0E6J9-F1
#
_entry.id   AF-A0A3S0E6J9-F1
#
_cell.length_a   1.000
_cell.length_b   1.000
_cell.length_c   1.000
_cell.angle_alpha   90.00
_cell.angle_beta   90.00
_cell.angle_gamma   90.00
#
_symmetry.space_group_name_H-M   'P 1'
#
loop_
_entity.id
_entity.type
_entity.pdbx_description
1 polymer ?
#
loop_
_entity_poly.entity_id
_entity_poly.type
_entity_poly.pdbx_seq_one_letter_code
_entity_poly.pdbx_strand_id
1 'polypeptide(L)'
;MKEKVSALLDGALDEHATARMFDSLKRDGALRQEWENYCLIGDLLRDEQVLSSDFTRNVMLCLDDEPTVLAPAKREIGGGWVRHLMPIAASVMGVAAVGWVAMNLNGSGQDAMQMAQAKKAPVAAVTLDRAPAKLAANSETSEREYLFAHQAMAPSAAMPGVALYVRTVSDTQVASQR
;
A
#
# COMPACT_ATOMS: atom_id res chain seq x y z
N MET A 1 11.88 41.63 -16.35
CA MET A 1 11.52 40.19 -16.44
C MET A 1 12.69 39.32 -16.90
N LYS A 2 13.58 39.83 -17.77
CA LYS A 2 14.81 39.14 -18.22
C LYS A 2 15.65 38.51 -17.10
N GLU A 3 15.89 39.25 -16.02
CA GLU A 3 16.58 38.74 -14.82
C GLU A 3 15.91 37.48 -14.23
N LYS A 4 14.58 37.45 -14.18
CA LYS A 4 13.84 36.30 -13.65
C LYS A 4 13.88 35.10 -14.60
N VAL A 5 13.98 35.33 -15.91
CA VAL A 5 14.17 34.28 -16.92
C VAL A 5 15.55 33.65 -16.76
N SER A 6 16.60 34.48 -16.57
CA SER A 6 17.95 33.98 -16.24
C SER A 6 17.95 33.20 -14.93
N ALA A 7 17.35 33.75 -13.86
CA ALA A 7 17.26 33.08 -12.57
C ALA A 7 16.49 31.75 -12.66
N LEU A 8 15.50 31.64 -13.55
CA LEU A 8 14.81 30.37 -13.82
C LEU A 8 15.74 29.37 -14.51
N LEU A 9 16.50 29.80 -15.54
CA LEU A 9 17.47 28.97 -16.25
C LEU A 9 18.56 28.42 -15.31
N ASP A 10 19.05 29.26 -14.38
CA ASP A 10 20.09 28.90 -13.43
C ASP A 10 19.55 28.13 -12.19
N GLY A 11 18.24 27.89 -12.10
CA GLY A 11 17.61 27.23 -10.95
C GLY A 11 17.66 28.05 -9.65
N ALA A 12 17.82 29.37 -9.75
CA ALA A 12 17.97 30.29 -8.62
C ALA A 12 16.63 30.84 -8.08
N LEU A 13 15.49 30.41 -8.63
CA LEU A 13 14.15 30.80 -8.17
C LEU A 13 13.61 29.82 -7.11
N ASP A 14 12.82 30.34 -6.17
CA ASP A 14 12.01 29.49 -5.29
C ASP A 14 10.88 28.78 -6.06
N GLU A 15 10.31 27.73 -5.47
CA GLU A 15 9.26 26.90 -6.10
C GLU A 15 8.04 27.73 -6.56
N HIS A 16 7.58 28.67 -5.74
CA HIS A 16 6.42 29.50 -6.09
C HIS A 16 6.74 30.50 -7.19
N ALA A 17 7.92 31.11 -7.16
CA ALA A 17 8.38 31.99 -8.23
C ALA A 17 8.58 31.22 -9.55
N THR A 18 9.11 30.01 -9.48
CA THR A 18 9.29 29.09 -10.62
C THR A 18 7.95 28.78 -11.28
N ALA A 19 6.95 28.35 -10.51
CA ALA A 19 5.61 28.06 -11.03
C ALA A 19 4.96 29.29 -11.71
N ARG A 20 5.04 30.48 -11.10
CA ARG A 20 4.54 31.72 -11.70
C ARG A 20 5.29 32.11 -12.98
N MET A 21 6.59 31.80 -13.05
CA MET A 21 7.40 32.09 -14.22
C MET A 21 6.99 31.20 -15.39
N PHE A 22 6.79 29.90 -15.17
CA PHE A 22 6.27 28.99 -16.18
C PHE A 22 4.89 29.42 -16.69
N ASP A 23 4.01 29.85 -15.79
CA ASP A 23 2.71 30.40 -16.17
C ASP A 23 2.81 31.66 -17.04
N SER A 24 3.81 32.49 -16.79
CA SER A 24 4.08 33.70 -17.60
C SER A 24 4.63 33.33 -18.97
N LEU A 25 5.61 32.41 -19.04
CA LEU A 25 6.19 31.88 -20.28
C LEU A 25 5.15 31.19 -21.18
N LYS A 26 4.13 30.55 -20.58
CA LYS A 26 3.02 29.93 -21.32
C LYS A 26 2.14 30.96 -22.05
N ARG A 27 2.00 32.18 -21.51
CA ARG A 27 1.09 33.21 -22.03
C ARG A 27 1.79 34.27 -22.88
N ASP A 28 3.07 34.54 -22.60
CA ASP A 28 3.84 35.60 -23.25
C ASP A 28 4.87 35.01 -24.23
N GLY A 29 4.64 35.23 -25.53
CA GLY A 29 5.54 34.80 -26.60
C GLY A 29 6.87 35.54 -26.63
N ALA A 30 6.91 36.82 -26.25
CA ALA A 30 8.16 37.58 -26.22
C ALA A 30 9.08 37.08 -25.09
N LEU A 31 8.49 36.68 -23.96
CA LEU A 31 9.23 36.08 -22.86
C LEU A 31 9.80 34.70 -23.25
N ARG A 32 9.04 33.92 -24.02
CA ARG A 32 9.48 32.63 -24.56
C ARG A 32 10.63 32.77 -25.55
N GLN A 33 10.59 33.80 -26.40
CA GLN A 33 11.69 34.10 -27.31
C GLN A 33 12.98 34.50 -26.56
N GLU A 34 12.88 35.25 -25.47
CA GLU A 34 14.05 35.56 -24.63
C GLU A 34 14.64 34.29 -23.99
N TRP A 35 13.79 33.38 -23.51
CA TRP A 35 14.21 32.08 -23.00
C TRP A 35 14.96 31.26 -24.05
N GLU A 36 14.41 31.15 -25.27
CA GLU A 36 15.05 30.45 -26.39
C GLU A 36 16.42 31.07 -26.75
N ASN A 37 16.52 32.40 -26.75
CA ASN A 37 17.79 33.08 -27.01
C ASN A 37 18.84 32.76 -25.94
N TYR A 38 18.46 32.71 -24.66
CA TYR A 38 19.41 32.37 -23.58
C TYR A 38 19.86 30.91 -23.66
N CYS A 39 18.97 29.97 -23.98
CA CYS A 39 19.35 28.59 -24.26
C CYS A 39 20.35 28.52 -25.42
N LEU A 40 20.06 29.18 -26.54
CA LEU A 40 20.93 29.20 -27.72
C LEU A 40 22.32 29.77 -27.43
N ILE A 41 22.40 30.88 -26.70
CA ILE A 41 23.69 31.44 -26.25
C ILE A 41 24.43 30.42 -25.38
N GLY A 42 23.74 29.77 -24.46
CA GLY A 42 24.32 28.74 -23.60
C GLY A 42 24.87 27.55 -24.40
N ASP A 43 24.13 27.09 -25.40
CA ASP A 43 24.52 25.96 -26.25
C ASP A 43 25.75 26.30 -27.09
N LEU A 44 25.80 27.52 -27.65
CA LEU A 44 26.98 28.03 -28.35
C LEU A 44 28.21 28.14 -27.44
N LEU A 45 28.04 28.58 -26.19
CA LEU A 45 29.14 28.68 -25.23
C LEU A 45 29.69 27.32 -24.79
N ARG A 46 28.87 26.27 -24.85
CA ARG A 46 29.24 24.89 -24.49
C ARG A 46 29.72 24.05 -25.68
N ASP A 47 29.72 24.62 -26.88
CA ASP A 47 29.99 23.91 -28.14
C ASP A 47 29.04 22.70 -28.35
N GLU A 48 27.79 22.86 -27.90
CA GLU A 48 26.74 21.86 -28.11
C GLU A 48 26.27 21.86 -29.57
N GLN A 49 25.90 20.69 -30.09
CA GLN A 49 25.44 20.58 -31.46
C GLN A 49 24.11 21.32 -31.65
N VAL A 50 24.08 22.21 -32.64
CA VAL A 50 22.87 22.96 -33.00
C VAL A 50 21.82 22.01 -33.57
N LEU A 51 20.70 21.89 -32.87
CA LEU A 51 19.52 21.16 -33.34
C LEU A 51 18.83 21.94 -34.47
N SER A 52 17.99 21.25 -35.26
CA SER A 52 17.16 21.91 -36.27
C SER A 52 16.23 22.95 -35.63
N SER A 53 15.98 24.07 -36.32
CA SER A 53 15.06 25.13 -35.85
C SER A 53 13.66 24.62 -35.49
N ASP A 54 13.19 23.59 -36.20
CA ASP A 54 11.86 23.00 -35.98
C ASP A 54 11.88 21.82 -34.99
N PHE A 55 12.99 21.56 -34.31
CA PHE A 55 13.13 20.39 -33.41
C PHE A 55 12.07 20.40 -32.31
N THR A 56 11.98 21.50 -31.55
CA THR A 56 11.00 21.66 -30.47
C THR A 56 9.57 21.52 -30.99
N ARG A 57 9.27 22.09 -32.16
CA ARG A 57 7.96 22.00 -32.79
C ARG A 57 7.60 20.55 -33.12
N ASN A 58 8.52 19.81 -33.72
CA ASN A 58 8.32 18.41 -34.08
C ASN A 58 8.12 17.53 -32.83
N VAL A 59 8.90 17.77 -31.77
CA VAL A 59 8.74 17.07 -30.49
C VAL A 59 7.36 17.35 -29.89
N MET A 60 6.92 18.61 -29.84
CA MET A 60 5.61 18.96 -29.32
C MET A 60 4.46 18.33 -30.12
N LEU A 61 4.59 18.25 -31.46
CA LEU A 61 3.61 17.56 -32.32
C LEU A 61 3.54 16.07 -32.00
N CYS A 62 4.69 15.41 -31.83
CA CYS A 62 4.71 14.00 -31.43
C CYS A 62 4.05 13.79 -30.06
N LEU A 63 4.30 14.67 -29.09
CA LEU A 63 3.71 14.61 -27.75
C LEU A 63 2.19 14.83 -27.76
N ASP A 64 1.69 15.71 -28.63
CA ASP A 64 0.25 15.95 -28.78
C ASP A 64 -0.46 14.73 -29.38
N ASP A 65 0.22 13.95 -30.22
CA ASP A 65 -0.29 12.70 -30.80
C ASP A 65 -0.16 11.49 -29.87
N GLU A 66 0.54 11.60 -28.74
CA GLU A 66 0.69 10.51 -27.78
C GLU A 66 -0.60 10.28 -26.98
N PRO A 67 -1.07 9.02 -26.85
CA PRO A 67 -2.21 8.72 -26.01
C PRO A 67 -1.86 9.01 -24.54
N THR A 68 -2.66 9.84 -23.88
CA THR A 68 -2.48 10.16 -22.46
C THR A 68 -2.56 8.89 -21.61
N VAL A 69 -1.41 8.35 -21.21
CA VAL A 69 -1.35 7.20 -20.29
C VAL A 69 -1.63 7.72 -18.89
N LEU A 70 -2.88 7.55 -18.44
CA LEU A 70 -3.24 7.76 -17.05
C LEU A 70 -2.49 6.73 -16.21
N ALA A 71 -1.44 7.17 -15.49
CA ALA A 71 -0.86 6.37 -14.42
C ALA A 71 -2.00 5.93 -13.47
N PRO A 72 -1.99 4.70 -12.94
CA PRO A 72 -3.06 4.22 -12.06
C PRO A 72 -3.19 5.18 -10.87
N ALA A 73 -4.23 6.02 -10.90
CA ALA A 73 -4.52 6.92 -9.81
C ALA A 73 -4.83 6.08 -8.58
N LYS A 74 -4.12 6.35 -7.48
CA LYS A 74 -4.41 5.72 -6.20
C LYS A 74 -5.84 6.10 -5.83
N ARG A 75 -6.78 5.18 -6.03
CA ARG A 75 -8.18 5.38 -5.64
C ARG A 75 -8.18 5.51 -4.12
N GLU A 76 -8.30 6.73 -3.61
CA GLU A 76 -8.62 6.94 -2.21
C GLU A 76 -10.04 6.40 -2.02
N ILE A 77 -10.13 5.13 -1.61
CA ILE A 77 -11.38 4.51 -1.22
C ILE A 77 -11.88 5.38 -0.05
N GLY A 78 -12.92 6.16 -0.30
CA GLY A 78 -13.53 7.10 0.64
C GLY A 78 -14.07 6.39 1.88
N GLY A 79 -13.17 6.03 2.79
CA GLY A 79 -13.47 5.43 4.09
C GLY A 79 -13.62 6.46 5.22
N GLY A 80 -13.64 7.76 4.89
CA GLY A 80 -13.71 8.84 5.87
C GLY A 80 -14.94 8.69 6.79
N TRP A 81 -16.12 8.48 6.22
CA TRP A 81 -17.35 8.38 7.01
C TRP A 81 -17.38 7.11 7.89
N VAL A 82 -16.95 5.97 7.36
CA VAL A 82 -16.93 4.70 8.11
C VAL A 82 -16.00 4.80 9.33
N ARG A 83 -14.87 5.50 9.19
CA ARG A 83 -13.92 5.74 10.29
C ARG A 83 -14.49 6.64 11.40
N HIS A 84 -15.41 7.54 11.07
CA HIS A 84 -16.05 8.44 12.05
C HIS A 84 -17.23 7.80 12.79
N LEU A 85 -17.88 6.76 12.24
CA LEU A 85 -18.98 6.05 12.90
C LEU A 85 -18.53 4.86 13.76
N MET A 86 -17.32 4.33 13.52
CA MET A 86 -16.75 3.21 14.26
C MET A 86 -16.71 3.42 15.80
N PRO A 87 -16.35 4.60 16.35
CA PRO A 87 -16.33 4.83 17.80
C PRO A 87 -17.71 4.81 18.45
N ILE A 88 -18.75 5.20 17.70
CA ILE A 88 -20.14 5.21 18.17
C ILE A 88 -20.64 3.77 18.27
N ALA A 89 -20.41 2.95 17.23
CA ALA A 89 -20.79 1.54 17.24
C ALA A 89 -20.11 0.75 18.36
N ALA A 90 -18.82 1.01 18.61
CA ALA A 90 -18.07 0.37 19.70
C ALA A 90 -18.66 0.71 21.09
N SER A 91 -19.03 1.99 21.31
CA SER A 91 -19.63 2.44 22.57
C SER A 91 -20.96 1.74 22.87
N VAL A 92 -21.84 1.59 21.87
CA VAL A 92 -23.15 0.92 22.03
C VAL A 92 -22.97 -0.56 22.39
N MET A 93 -22.01 -1.25 21.74
CA MET A 93 -21.72 -2.66 22.04
C MET A 93 -21.15 -2.86 23.46
N GLY A 94 -20.32 -1.93 23.95
CA GLY A 94 -19.79 -1.97 25.31
C GLY A 94 -20.90 -1.90 26.38
N VAL A 95 -21.85 -0.97 26.22
CA VAL A 95 -22.99 -0.83 27.14
C VAL A 95 -23.88 -2.06 27.11
N ALA A 96 -24.13 -2.63 25.93
CA ALA A 96 -24.92 -3.87 25.79
C ALA A 96 -24.26 -5.08 26.47
N ALA A 97 -22.93 -5.21 26.36
CA ALA A 97 -22.19 -6.29 27.02
C ALA A 97 -22.25 -6.18 28.55
N VAL A 98 -22.09 -4.97 29.10
CA VAL A 98 -22.23 -4.73 30.55
C VAL A 98 -23.66 -5.00 31.02
N GLY A 99 -24.67 -4.58 30.25
CA GLY A 99 -26.07 -4.86 30.53
C GLY A 99 -26.39 -6.36 30.54
N TRP A 100 -25.85 -7.13 29.59
CA TRP A 100 -25.99 -8.59 29.53
C TRP A 100 -25.37 -9.28 30.76
N VAL A 101 -24.15 -8.89 31.14
CA VAL A 101 -23.48 -9.44 32.32
C VAL A 101 -24.25 -9.08 33.60
N ALA A 102 -24.72 -7.84 33.73
CA ALA A 102 -25.52 -7.41 34.87
C ALA A 102 -26.84 -8.19 34.96
N MET A 103 -27.52 -8.44 33.84
CA MET A 103 -28.75 -9.23 33.81
C MET A 103 -28.49 -10.69 34.19
N ASN A 104 -27.37 -11.29 33.75
CA ASN A 104 -27.00 -12.64 34.12
C ASN A 104 -26.61 -12.79 35.61
N LEU A 105 -25.99 -11.76 36.20
CA LEU A 105 -25.62 -11.73 37.62
C LEU A 105 -26.79 -11.36 38.54
N ASN A 106 -27.74 -10.55 38.06
CA ASN A 106 -28.90 -10.09 38.83
C ASN A 106 -30.10 -11.07 38.72
N GLY A 107 -30.21 -11.81 37.61
CA GLY A 107 -31.23 -12.86 37.43
C GLY A 107 -30.95 -14.13 38.24
N SER A 108 -29.73 -14.35 38.71
CA SER A 108 -29.34 -15.47 39.57
C SER A 108 -29.54 -15.16 41.06
N GLY A 109 -30.74 -14.72 41.42
CA GLY A 109 -31.22 -14.68 42.80
C GLY A 109 -32.19 -15.83 43.03
N GLN A 110 -31.64 -17.04 43.23
CA GLN A 110 -32.26 -18.31 43.68
C GLN A 110 -31.78 -19.48 42.81
N ASP A 111 -30.54 -19.92 43.02
CA ASP A 111 -30.32 -21.35 43.16
C ASP A 111 -29.08 -21.61 44.01
N ALA A 112 -29.29 -22.49 44.97
CA ALA A 112 -28.38 -22.78 46.05
C ALA A 112 -27.01 -23.23 45.54
N MET A 113 -25.97 -22.77 46.25
CA MET A 113 -24.83 -23.58 46.68
C MET A 113 -24.85 -25.03 46.16
N GLN A 114 -24.22 -25.27 45.01
CA GLN A 114 -23.83 -26.61 44.63
C GLN A 114 -22.41 -26.55 44.10
N MET A 115 -21.48 -26.92 44.98
CA MET A 115 -20.08 -27.15 44.65
C MET A 115 -20.01 -28.16 43.51
N ALA A 116 -19.63 -27.70 42.32
CA ALA A 116 -19.37 -28.57 41.19
C ALA A 116 -18.07 -29.33 41.44
N GLN A 117 -18.20 -30.61 41.78
CA GLN A 117 -17.11 -31.59 41.75
C GLN A 117 -16.44 -31.55 40.37
N ALA A 118 -15.12 -31.33 40.36
CA ALA A 118 -14.30 -31.44 39.18
C ALA A 118 -14.25 -32.89 38.67
N LYS A 119 -15.13 -33.24 37.73
CA LYS A 119 -14.92 -34.39 36.83
C LYS A 119 -14.06 -33.93 35.66
N LYS A 120 -12.77 -34.28 35.69
CA LYS A 120 -11.88 -34.25 34.52
C LYS A 120 -12.48 -35.15 33.43
N ALA A 121 -12.99 -34.54 32.36
CA ALA A 121 -13.26 -35.23 31.10
C ALA A 121 -12.05 -35.03 30.16
N PRO A 122 -11.60 -36.08 29.45
CA PRO A 122 -10.50 -35.95 28.50
C PRO A 122 -10.95 -35.12 27.28
N VAL A 123 -10.09 -34.20 26.88
CA VAL A 123 -10.19 -33.43 25.64
C VAL A 123 -10.14 -34.39 24.45
N ALA A 124 -11.30 -34.61 23.81
CA ALA A 124 -11.35 -35.23 22.50
C ALA A 124 -10.90 -34.20 21.46
N ALA A 125 -9.73 -34.43 20.87
CA ALA A 125 -9.27 -33.69 19.71
C ALA A 125 -10.26 -33.91 18.56
N VAL A 126 -10.89 -32.83 18.10
CA VAL A 126 -11.66 -32.84 16.84
C VAL A 126 -10.65 -32.89 15.71
N THR A 127 -10.37 -34.09 15.21
CA THR A 127 -9.79 -34.28 13.88
C THR A 127 -10.89 -34.03 12.86
N LEU A 128 -10.85 -32.87 12.21
CA LEU A 128 -11.67 -32.65 11.01
C LEU A 128 -11.05 -33.47 9.88
N ASP A 129 -11.63 -34.63 9.62
CA ASP A 129 -11.30 -35.48 8.49
C ASP A 129 -11.76 -34.76 7.21
N ARG A 130 -10.82 -34.21 6.44
CA ARG A 130 -11.10 -33.67 5.10
C ARG A 130 -10.44 -34.56 4.07
N ALA A 131 -11.29 -35.32 3.37
CA ALA A 131 -10.93 -36.11 2.20
C ALA A 131 -10.11 -35.28 1.19
N PRO A 132 -9.08 -35.86 0.56
CA PRO A 132 -8.27 -35.16 -0.43
C PRO A 132 -9.08 -34.94 -1.70
N ALA A 133 -9.43 -33.69 -1.97
CA ALA A 133 -9.83 -33.26 -3.30
C ALA A 133 -8.60 -33.35 -4.20
N LYS A 134 -8.57 -34.32 -5.11
CA LYS A 134 -7.57 -34.44 -6.16
C LYS A 134 -7.78 -33.33 -7.18
N LEU A 135 -7.19 -32.15 -6.97
CA LEU A 135 -6.98 -31.16 -8.03
C LEU A 135 -5.58 -30.53 -7.87
N ALA A 136 -4.82 -30.60 -8.96
CA ALA A 136 -3.58 -29.87 -9.25
C ALA A 136 -2.32 -30.20 -8.40
N ALA A 137 -1.71 -31.37 -8.65
CA ALA A 137 -0.43 -31.77 -8.06
C ALA A 137 0.79 -30.86 -8.42
N ASN A 138 0.65 -29.91 -9.35
CA ASN A 138 1.76 -29.09 -9.85
C ASN A 138 1.78 -27.63 -9.35
N SER A 139 0.66 -27.08 -8.86
CA SER A 139 0.63 -25.73 -8.28
C SER A 139 0.93 -25.75 -6.78
N GLU A 140 0.55 -26.83 -6.10
CA GLU A 140 0.75 -26.96 -4.65
C GLU A 140 2.23 -27.05 -4.27
N THR A 141 3.11 -27.56 -5.15
CA THR A 141 4.55 -27.69 -4.86
C THR A 141 5.25 -26.33 -4.84
N SER A 142 4.98 -25.47 -5.82
CA SER A 142 5.59 -24.14 -5.92
C SER A 142 5.11 -23.19 -4.81
N GLU A 143 3.82 -23.25 -4.45
CA GLU A 143 3.28 -22.46 -3.34
C GLU A 143 3.83 -22.94 -1.99
N ARG A 144 4.01 -24.25 -1.80
CA ARG A 144 4.62 -24.82 -0.58
C ARG A 144 6.09 -24.44 -0.44
N GLU A 145 6.85 -24.50 -1.53
CA GLU A 145 8.26 -24.10 -1.55
C GLU A 145 8.43 -22.61 -1.23
N TYR A 146 7.58 -21.77 -1.82
CA TYR A 146 7.57 -20.33 -1.54
C TYR A 146 7.22 -20.04 -0.06
N LEU A 147 6.18 -20.68 0.48
CA LEU A 147 5.78 -20.49 1.88
C LEU A 147 6.84 -20.99 2.88
N PHE A 148 7.56 -22.06 2.53
CA PHE A 148 8.67 -22.58 3.33
C PHE A 148 9.85 -21.59 3.37
N ALA A 149 10.26 -21.08 2.21
CA ALA A 149 11.31 -20.06 2.11
C ALA A 149 10.93 -18.77 2.86
N HIS A 150 9.66 -18.35 2.73
CA HIS A 150 9.15 -17.15 3.39
C HIS A 150 9.08 -17.32 4.91
N GLN A 151 8.70 -18.51 5.40
CA GLN A 151 8.69 -18.81 6.82
C GLN A 151 10.11 -18.82 7.43
N ALA A 152 11.11 -19.30 6.69
CA ALA A 152 12.50 -19.32 7.15
C ALA A 152 13.11 -17.90 7.25
N MET A 153 12.66 -16.96 6.43
CA MET A 153 13.12 -15.56 6.44
C MET A 153 12.26 -14.62 7.29
N ALA A 154 11.09 -15.05 7.75
CA ALA A 154 10.22 -14.24 8.59
C ALA A 154 10.74 -14.22 10.06
N PRO A 155 10.94 -13.03 10.67
CA PRO A 155 11.45 -12.91 12.04
C PRO A 155 10.32 -13.19 13.05
N SER A 156 9.95 -14.47 13.25
CA SER A 156 8.86 -14.85 14.17
C SER A 156 9.29 -14.97 15.64
N ALA A 157 10.56 -14.71 15.97
CA ALA A 157 11.10 -14.94 17.32
C ALA A 157 10.96 -13.75 18.30
N ALA A 158 10.35 -12.63 17.90
CA ALA A 158 10.42 -11.39 18.68
C ALA A 158 9.19 -11.06 19.56
N MET A 159 8.15 -11.89 19.65
CA MET A 159 6.98 -11.60 20.50
C MET A 159 6.59 -12.77 21.42
N PRO A 160 6.69 -12.61 22.76
CA PRO A 160 6.17 -13.58 23.72
C PRO A 160 4.64 -13.70 23.57
N GLY A 161 4.14 -14.89 23.22
CA GLY A 161 2.70 -15.21 23.21
C GLY A 161 2.09 -15.60 21.85
N VAL A 162 2.81 -15.53 20.74
CA VAL A 162 2.29 -15.87 19.39
C VAL A 162 2.49 -17.34 18.99
N ALA A 163 3.11 -18.16 19.84
CA ALA A 163 3.40 -19.57 19.54
C ALA A 163 2.16 -20.46 19.30
N LEU A 164 0.94 -19.98 19.60
CA LEU A 164 -0.29 -20.76 19.49
C LEU A 164 -0.99 -20.70 18.11
N TYR A 165 -0.52 -19.88 17.17
CA TYR A 165 -1.15 -19.76 15.84
C TYR A 165 -0.19 -19.98 14.66
N VAL A 166 1.06 -20.39 14.90
CA VAL A 166 1.98 -20.71 13.80
C VAL A 166 1.60 -22.06 13.20
N ARG A 167 1.02 -22.03 12.00
CA ARG A 167 0.85 -23.22 11.17
C ARG A 167 2.19 -23.49 10.49
N THR A 168 2.97 -24.43 11.03
CA THR A 168 4.24 -24.85 10.42
C THR A 168 3.95 -25.68 9.15
N VAL A 169 4.68 -25.40 8.07
CA VAL A 169 4.66 -26.23 6.86
C VAL A 169 5.90 -27.13 6.91
N SER A 170 5.72 -28.45 6.77
CA SER A 170 6.80 -29.44 6.76
C SER A 170 6.95 -30.04 5.36
N ASP A 171 8.18 -30.16 4.88
CA ASP A 171 8.45 -30.93 3.67
C ASP A 171 8.34 -32.44 3.96
N THR A 172 7.68 -33.17 3.07
CA THR A 172 7.46 -34.63 3.21
C THR A 172 8.08 -35.43 2.06
N GLN A 173 8.85 -34.81 1.16
CA GLN A 173 9.42 -35.53 0.01
C GLN A 173 10.56 -36.52 0.34
N VAL A 174 11.07 -36.54 1.57
CA VAL A 174 12.25 -37.37 1.91
C VAL A 174 11.89 -38.81 2.37
N ALA A 175 10.60 -39.17 2.48
CA ALA A 175 10.21 -40.47 3.04
C ALA A 175 10.07 -41.63 2.03
N SER A 176 10.32 -41.44 0.72
CA SER A 176 10.08 -42.48 -0.30
C SER A 176 11.31 -42.95 -1.10
N GLN A 177 12.52 -42.64 -0.67
CA GLN A 177 13.74 -43.23 -1.25
C GLN A 177 14.66 -43.76 -0.15
N ARG A 178 14.30 -44.90 0.46
CA ARG A 178 15.24 -45.89 1.01
C ARG A 178 14.64 -47.28 0.89
#